data_AF-A0A645FWA8-F1
#
_entry.id   AF-A0A645FWA8-F1
#
_cell.length_a   1.000
_cell.length_b   1.000
_cell.length_c   1.000
_cell.angle_alpha   90.00
_cell.angle_beta   90.00
_cell.angle_gamma   90.00
#
_symmetry.space_group_name_H-M   'P 1'
#
loop_
_entity.id
_entity.type
_entity.pdbx_description
1 polymer ?
#
loop_
_entity_poly.entity_id
_entity_poly.type
_entity_poly.pdbx_seq_one_letter_code
_entity_poly.pdbx_strand_id
1 'polypeptide(L)'
;MVSDFLTLIGAMNSTLAFEEARVMRQVSGSVNRIRNFEDANMNKAAAAAAVQLVDIEYIGSARGLDTLPEKLREAAELRLNNPEATLSELSELAEVSKSGLNHRFAKLSQWAQELREQGAGRIKTEE
;
A
#
# COMPACT_ATOMS: atom_id res chain seq x y z
N MET A 1 -38.06 -13.12 12.80
CA MET A 1 -37.33 -13.34 11.53
C MET A 1 -38.08 -14.36 10.67
N VAL A 2 -37.72 -14.52 9.39
CA VAL A 2 -38.35 -15.51 8.50
C VAL A 2 -38.18 -16.94 9.02
N SER A 3 -37.02 -17.29 9.57
CA SER A 3 -36.76 -18.59 10.21
C SER A 3 -37.56 -18.82 11.49
N ASP A 4 -37.77 -17.78 12.32
CA ASP A 4 -38.62 -17.89 13.51
C ASP A 4 -40.07 -18.23 13.14
N PHE A 5 -40.58 -17.61 12.06
CA PHE A 5 -41.92 -17.90 11.55
C PHE A 5 -42.02 -19.33 11.00
N LEU A 6 -41.04 -19.78 10.21
CA LEU A 6 -40.98 -21.16 9.69
C LEU A 6 -40.92 -22.19 10.82
N THR A 7 -40.20 -21.87 11.89
CA THR A 7 -40.10 -22.71 13.08
C THR A 7 -41.42 -22.76 13.85
N LEU A 8 -42.08 -21.61 14.02
CA LEU A 8 -43.36 -21.49 14.72
C LEU A 8 -44.48 -22.31 14.04
N ILE A 9 -44.50 -22.37 12.71
CA ILE A 9 -45.48 -23.17 11.95
C ILE A 9 -45.08 -24.65 11.78
N GLY A 10 -43.98 -25.10 12.40
CA GLY A 10 -43.51 -26.48 12.34
C GLY A 10 -42.76 -26.87 11.06
N ALA A 11 -42.36 -25.92 10.23
CA ALA A 11 -41.67 -26.17 8.96
C ALA A 11 -40.15 -26.36 9.15
N MET A 12 -39.74 -27.35 9.95
CA MET A 12 -38.34 -27.53 10.37
C MET A 12 -37.36 -27.73 9.21
N ASN A 13 -37.72 -28.50 8.17
CA ASN A 13 -36.87 -28.71 7.00
C ASN A 13 -36.62 -27.41 6.24
N SER A 14 -37.65 -26.57 6.13
CA SER A 14 -37.54 -25.25 5.48
C SER A 14 -36.71 -24.27 6.31
N THR A 15 -36.85 -24.30 7.65
CA THR A 15 -35.99 -23.52 8.55
C THR A 15 -34.52 -23.91 8.39
N LEU A 16 -34.21 -25.22 8.37
CA LEU A 16 -32.85 -25.71 8.25
C LEU A 16 -32.23 -25.27 6.91
N ALA A 17 -32.93 -25.48 5.79
CA ALA A 17 -32.46 -25.06 4.48
C ALA A 17 -32.27 -23.53 4.37
N PHE A 18 -33.15 -22.75 5.01
CA PHE A 18 -33.03 -21.29 5.06
C PHE A 18 -31.79 -20.84 5.84
N GLU A 19 -31.56 -21.40 7.03
CA GLU A 19 -30.39 -21.05 7.85
C GLU A 19 -29.09 -21.54 7.20
N GLU A 20 -29.08 -22.70 6.55
CA GLU A 20 -27.94 -23.19 5.77
C GLU A 20 -27.58 -22.20 4.64
N ALA A 21 -28.57 -21.77 3.84
CA ALA A 21 -28.35 -20.79 2.79
C ALA A 21 -27.87 -19.44 3.34
N ARG A 22 -28.38 -19.03 4.51
CA ARG A 22 -27.97 -17.79 5.19
C ARG A 22 -26.53 -17.86 5.67
N VAL A 23 -26.14 -18.95 6.33
CA VAL A 23 -24.78 -19.20 6.82
C VAL A 23 -23.81 -19.21 5.64
N MET A 24 -24.13 -19.94 4.57
CA MET A 24 -23.26 -19.99 3.38
C MET A 24 -23.06 -18.60 2.76
N ARG A 25 -24.13 -17.81 2.61
CA ARG A 25 -24.01 -16.42 2.13
C ARG A 25 -23.15 -15.55 3.05
N GLN A 26 -23.28 -15.70 4.36
CA GLN A 26 -22.48 -14.95 5.33
C GLN A 26 -21.00 -15.32 5.22
N VAL A 27 -20.68 -16.61 5.12
CA VAL A 27 -19.29 -17.10 4.95
C VAL A 27 -18.71 -16.59 3.64
N SER A 28 -19.39 -16.79 2.52
CA SER A 28 -18.94 -16.29 1.21
C SER A 28 -18.76 -14.77 1.21
N GLY A 29 -19.68 -14.03 1.84
CA GLY A 29 -19.55 -12.58 2.00
C GLY A 29 -18.34 -12.17 2.83
N SER A 30 -18.04 -12.88 3.91
CA SER A 30 -16.84 -12.64 4.73
C SER A 30 -15.55 -12.91 3.95
N VAL A 31 -15.48 -14.02 3.22
CA VAL A 31 -14.32 -14.36 2.37
C VAL A 31 -14.10 -13.28 1.30
N ASN A 32 -15.16 -12.86 0.61
CA ASN A 32 -15.06 -11.80 -0.40
C ASN A 32 -14.56 -10.47 0.18
N ARG A 33 -15.00 -10.11 1.40
CA ARG A 33 -14.51 -8.90 2.08
C ARG A 33 -13.03 -9.01 2.43
N ILE A 34 -12.57 -10.16 2.92
CA ILE A 34 -11.15 -10.39 3.25
C ILE A 34 -10.30 -10.28 1.98
N ARG A 35 -10.69 -10.98 0.91
CA ARG A 35 -9.95 -10.93 -0.35
C ARG A 35 -9.85 -9.52 -0.92
N ASN A 36 -10.98 -8.79 -0.96
CA ASN A 36 -10.98 -7.42 -1.45
C ASN A 36 -10.10 -6.49 -0.61
N PHE A 37 -10.02 -6.72 0.70
CA PHE A 37 -9.15 -5.96 1.60
C PHE A 37 -7.67 -6.24 1.33
N GLU A 38 -7.30 -7.51 1.14
CA GLU A 38 -5.94 -7.92 0.77
C GLU A 38 -5.54 -7.33 -0.58
N ASP A 39 -6.37 -7.53 -1.61
CA ASP A 39 -6.17 -7.00 -2.96
C ASP A 39 -5.96 -5.47 -2.93
N ALA A 40 -6.82 -4.74 -2.20
CA ALA A 40 -6.70 -3.28 -2.09
C ALA A 40 -5.41 -2.84 -1.37
N ASN A 41 -5.02 -3.54 -0.31
CA ASN A 41 -3.78 -3.24 0.41
C ASN A 41 -2.53 -3.53 -0.43
N MET A 42 -2.51 -4.66 -1.14
CA MET A 42 -1.42 -5.02 -2.05
C MET A 42 -1.27 -3.99 -3.16
N ASN A 43 -2.38 -3.62 -3.82
CA ASN A 43 -2.36 -2.60 -4.87
C ASN A 43 -1.86 -1.24 -4.37
N LYS A 44 -2.30 -0.81 -3.17
CA LYS A 44 -1.84 0.45 -2.56
C LYS A 44 -0.35 0.40 -2.21
N ALA A 45 0.14 -0.74 -1.70
CA ALA A 45 1.54 -0.93 -1.38
C ALA A 45 2.42 -0.93 -2.63
N ALA A 46 2.02 -1.64 -3.69
CA ALA A 46 2.72 -1.68 -4.97
C ALA A 46 2.78 -0.30 -5.64
N ALA A 47 1.66 0.43 -5.66
CA ALA A 47 1.63 1.80 -6.19
C ALA A 47 2.58 2.74 -5.43
N ALA A 48 2.60 2.64 -4.09
CA ALA A 48 3.51 3.45 -3.28
C ALA A 48 4.99 3.09 -3.53
N ALA A 49 5.31 1.80 -3.67
CA ALA A 49 6.67 1.35 -3.99
C ALA A 49 7.13 1.85 -5.37
N ALA A 50 6.26 1.79 -6.37
CA ALA A 50 6.55 2.30 -7.70
C ALA A 50 6.86 3.81 -7.69
N VAL A 51 6.05 4.61 -6.99
CA VAL A 51 6.30 6.06 -6.84
C VAL A 51 7.65 6.32 -6.14
N GLN A 52 7.94 5.57 -5.06
CA GLN A 52 9.21 5.69 -4.33
C GLN A 52 10.42 5.40 -5.24
N LEU A 53 10.36 4.33 -6.03
CA LEU A 53 11.44 3.98 -6.96
C LEU A 53 11.67 5.08 -8.00
N VAL A 54 10.59 5.58 -8.61
CA VAL A 54 10.67 6.68 -9.60
C VAL A 54 11.27 7.96 -8.98
N ASP A 55 10.90 8.30 -7.75
CA ASP A 55 11.47 9.46 -7.05
C ASP A 55 12.95 9.26 -6.74
N ILE A 56 13.34 8.08 -6.26
CA ILE A 56 14.73 7.76 -5.92
C ILE A 56 15.62 7.74 -7.18
N GLU A 57 15.18 7.11 -8.26
CA GLU A 57 15.89 7.08 -9.54
C GLU A 57 16.04 8.50 -10.13
N TYR A 58 15.02 9.33 -9.99
CA TYR A 58 15.09 10.72 -10.41
C TYR A 58 16.12 11.52 -9.61
N ILE A 59 16.15 11.37 -8.28
CA ILE A 59 17.19 12.01 -7.44
C ILE A 59 18.58 11.53 -7.85
N GLY A 60 18.74 10.21 -8.03
CA GLY A 60 20.00 9.58 -8.42
C GLY A 60 20.54 10.12 -9.75
N SER A 61 19.68 10.27 -10.75
CA SER A 61 20.07 10.80 -12.07
C SER A 61 20.28 12.32 -12.08
N ALA A 62 19.52 13.09 -11.28
CA ALA A 62 19.60 14.55 -11.28
C ALA A 62 20.78 15.11 -10.48
N ARG A 63 21.09 14.52 -9.32
CA ARG A 63 22.15 15.02 -8.41
C ARG A 63 23.03 13.94 -7.79
N GLY A 64 22.70 12.66 -7.94
CA GLY A 64 23.37 11.56 -7.26
C GLY A 64 22.86 11.33 -5.84
N LEU A 65 22.77 10.07 -5.43
CA LEU A 65 22.24 9.68 -4.11
C LEU A 65 23.17 10.09 -2.96
N ASP A 66 24.47 10.27 -3.21
CA ASP A 66 25.44 10.71 -2.19
C ASP A 66 25.20 12.15 -1.69
N THR A 67 24.34 12.92 -2.39
CA THR A 67 23.93 14.25 -1.94
C THR A 67 22.84 14.20 -0.86
N LEU A 68 22.23 13.05 -0.64
CA LEU A 68 21.21 12.85 0.39
C LEU A 68 21.87 12.78 1.79
N PRO A 69 21.19 13.30 2.83
CA PRO A 69 21.54 13.00 4.21
C PRO A 69 21.56 11.48 4.45
N GLU A 70 22.49 11.01 5.27
CA GLU A 70 22.79 9.58 5.44
C GLU A 70 21.54 8.71 5.60
N LYS A 71 20.63 9.09 6.51
CA LYS A 71 19.40 8.34 6.78
C LYS A 71 18.44 8.23 5.59
N LEU A 72 18.46 9.21 4.68
CA LEU A 72 17.65 9.21 3.46
C LEU A 72 18.34 8.40 2.35
N ARG A 73 19.67 8.46 2.28
CA ARG A 73 20.48 7.64 1.38
C ARG A 73 20.30 6.15 1.70
N GLU A 74 20.44 5.77 2.97
CA GLU A 74 20.16 4.40 3.45
C GLU A 74 18.77 3.92 3.03
N ALA A 75 17.74 4.76 3.19
CA ALA A 75 16.37 4.39 2.82
C ALA A 75 16.19 4.25 1.30
N ALA A 76 16.84 5.11 0.52
CA ALA A 76 16.83 5.06 -0.93
C ALA A 76 17.50 3.78 -1.45
N GLU A 77 18.70 3.47 -0.95
CA GLU A 77 19.44 2.24 -1.28
C GLU A 77 18.66 1.00 -0.86
N LEU A 78 18.09 1.00 0.35
CA LEU A 78 17.29 -0.10 0.84
C LEU A 78 16.10 -0.41 -0.08
N ARG A 79 15.40 0.63 -0.57
CA ARG A 79 14.30 0.49 -1.52
C ARG A 79 14.77 0.00 -2.89
N LEU A 80 15.88 0.51 -3.42
CA LEU A 80 16.44 0.06 -4.69
C LEU A 80 16.87 -1.41 -4.64
N ASN A 81 17.42 -1.85 -3.51
CA ASN A 81 17.84 -3.24 -3.30
C ASN A 81 16.66 -4.19 -3.09
N ASN A 82 15.49 -3.66 -2.71
CA ASN A 82 14.30 -4.45 -2.38
C ASN A 82 13.03 -3.79 -3.00
N PRO A 83 12.91 -3.77 -4.34
CA PRO A 83 11.87 -3.02 -5.03
C PRO A 83 10.45 -3.52 -4.71
N GLU A 84 10.29 -4.84 -4.58
CA GLU A 84 9.00 -5.51 -4.33
C GLU A 84 8.60 -5.56 -2.85
N ALA A 85 9.51 -5.21 -1.93
CA ALA A 85 9.25 -5.34 -0.51
C ALA A 85 8.20 -4.33 -0.05
N THR A 86 7.29 -4.77 0.80
CA THR A 86 6.35 -3.90 1.49
C THR A 86 7.09 -2.97 2.44
N LEU A 87 6.44 -1.85 2.80
CA LEU A 87 6.98 -0.93 3.81
C LEU A 87 7.24 -1.63 5.17
N SER A 88 6.49 -2.69 5.49
CA SER A 88 6.69 -3.44 6.74
C SER A 88 7.98 -4.25 6.69
N GLU A 89 8.19 -5.01 5.62
CA GLU A 89 9.40 -5.80 5.43
C GLU A 89 10.65 -4.91 5.39
N LEU A 90 10.59 -3.76 4.71
CA LEU A 90 11.69 -2.80 4.74
C LEU A 90 11.96 -2.25 6.14
N SER A 91 10.92 -2.02 6.93
CA SER A 91 11.07 -1.50 8.29
C SER A 91 11.76 -2.51 9.22
N GLU A 92 11.47 -3.80 9.02
CA GLU A 92 12.13 -4.90 9.71
C GLU A 92 13.59 -5.05 9.28
N LEU A 93 13.86 -5.03 7.97
CA LEU A 93 15.21 -5.07 7.40
C LEU A 93 16.11 -3.92 7.89
N ALA A 94 15.54 -2.73 8.06
CA ALA A 94 16.26 -1.55 8.51
C ALA A 94 16.35 -1.42 10.04
N GLU A 95 15.65 -2.28 10.80
CA GLU A 95 15.45 -2.13 12.24
C GLU A 95 14.90 -0.72 12.64
N VAL A 96 14.02 -0.17 11.81
CA VAL A 96 13.39 1.16 12.01
C VAL A 96 11.89 1.00 12.10
N SER A 97 11.20 1.86 12.86
CA SER A 97 9.74 1.83 12.89
C SER A 97 9.14 2.09 11.49
N LYS A 98 8.02 1.42 11.18
CA LYS A 98 7.29 1.62 9.92
C LYS A 98 6.97 3.10 9.64
N SER A 99 6.58 3.87 10.66
CA SER A 99 6.34 5.31 10.50
C SER A 99 7.63 6.09 10.24
N GLY A 100 8.72 5.76 10.93
CA GLY A 100 10.02 6.39 10.74
C GLY A 100 10.54 6.21 9.31
N LEU A 101 10.41 5.00 8.77
CA LEU A 101 10.79 4.72 7.38
C LEU A 101 9.84 5.42 6.39
N ASN A 102 8.53 5.43 6.66
CA ASN A 102 7.57 6.18 5.84
C ASN A 102 7.89 7.68 5.76
N HIS A 103 8.31 8.29 6.87
CA HIS A 103 8.73 9.68 6.89
C HIS A 103 10.00 9.93 6.05
N ARG A 104 10.93 8.97 6.00
CA ARG A 104 12.11 9.06 5.13
C ARG A 104 11.70 9.04 3.65
N PHE A 105 10.81 8.12 3.25
CA PHE A 105 10.28 8.09 1.88
C PHE A 105 9.49 9.34 1.51
N ALA A 106 8.70 9.89 2.44
CA ALA A 106 7.99 11.15 2.21
C ALA A 106 8.97 12.31 1.96
N LYS A 107 10.08 12.38 2.69
CA LYS A 107 11.15 13.38 2.45
C LYS A 107 11.85 13.18 1.12
N LEU A 108 12.13 11.93 0.73
CA LEU A 108 12.68 11.62 -0.59
C LEU A 108 11.75 12.10 -1.71
N SER A 109 10.44 11.85 -1.59
CA SER A 109 9.46 12.32 -2.57
C SER A 109 9.41 13.85 -2.66
N GLN A 110 9.47 14.55 -1.52
CA GLN A 110 9.57 16.02 -1.49
C GLN A 110 10.84 16.52 -2.20
N TRP A 111 11.99 15.90 -1.93
CA TRP A 111 13.24 16.23 -2.60
C TRP A 111 13.18 16.01 -4.10
N ALA A 112 12.61 14.89 -4.55
CA ALA A 112 12.41 14.62 -5.97
C ALA A 112 11.53 15.71 -6.61
N GLN A 113 10.44 16.10 -5.95
CA GLN A 113 9.56 17.15 -6.42
C GLN A 113 10.26 18.51 -6.54
N GLU A 114 11.02 18.92 -5.54
CA GLU A 114 11.81 20.16 -5.58
C GLU A 114 12.81 20.17 -6.75
N LEU A 115 13.44 19.02 -7.04
CA LEU A 115 14.34 18.87 -8.17
C LEU A 115 13.61 18.98 -9.52
N ARG A 116 12.41 18.39 -9.64
CA ARG A 116 11.57 18.51 -10.86
C ARG A 116 11.20 19.97 -11.12
N GLU A 117 10.82 20.71 -10.08
CA GLU A 117 10.46 22.13 -10.18
C GLU A 117 11.65 23.01 -10.57
N GLN A 118 12.83 22.75 -10.01
CA GLN A 118 14.07 23.45 -10.41
C GLN A 118 14.48 23.14 -11.85
N GLY A 119 14.24 21.91 -12.33
CA GLY A 119 14.44 21.54 -13.73
C GLY A 119 13.47 22.26 -14.68
N ALA A 120 12.18 22.32 -14.31
CA ALA A 120 11.15 23.01 -15.08
C ALA A 120 11.37 24.54 -15.14
N GLY A 121 11.97 25.14 -14.10
CA GLY A 121 12.35 26.55 -14.07
C GLY A 121 13.46 26.90 -15.08
N ARG A 122 14.32 25.96 -15.46
CA ARG A 122 15.40 26.22 -16.44
C ARG A 122 14.90 26.32 -17.88
N ILE A 123 13.78 25.65 -18.22
CA ILE A 123 13.22 25.62 -19.57
C ILE A 123 12.49 26.94 -19.92
N LYS A 124 12.03 27.70 -18.92
CA LYS A 124 11.23 28.92 -19.13
C LYS A 124 12.05 30.21 -19.38
N THR A 125 13.37 30.13 -19.44
CA THR A 125 14.25 31.32 -19.57
C THR A 125 14.80 31.56 -20.97
N GLU A 126 14.39 30.78 -21.97
CA GLU A 126 14.94 30.82 -23.33
C GLU A 126 13.93 31.26 -24.42
N GLU A 127 12.89 32.02 -24.06
CA GLU A 127 11.99 32.70 -25.04
C GLU A 127 12.11 34.22 -24.97
#